data_AF-U1LKF8-F1
#
_entry.id   AF-U1LKF8-F1
#
_cell.length_a   1.000
_cell.length_b   1.000
_cell.length_c   1.000
_cell.angle_alpha   90.00
_cell.angle_beta   90.00
_cell.angle_gamma   90.00
#
_symmetry.space_group_name_H-M   'P 1'
#
loop_
_entity.id
_entity.type
_entity.pdbx_description
1 polymer ?
#
loop_
_entity_poly.entity_id
_entity_poly.type
_entity_poly.pdbx_seq_one_letter_code
_entity_poly.pdbx_strand_id
1 'polypeptide(L)'
;MPEGWEMYPKSVTGDAREVVKSEDVAPYHVEIDVEAIKEQERIEMWHQVAGRWLWEGDFEISRRMVRNAVAHRRYSKEFEQLVWERCLKNSAPRKKPRVLYLVDAFLFEEERVPFHKGFDIKEDQIMQALIEHVRMNAKSGKYTSESSVNKFKI
;
A
#
# COMPACT_ATOMS: atom_id res chain seq x y z
N MET A 1 -21.04 -43.93 -22.89
CA MET A 1 -20.32 -42.87 -22.15
C MET A 1 -21.23 -42.41 -21.02
N PRO A 2 -20.76 -42.30 -19.76
CA PRO A 2 -21.57 -41.74 -18.68
C PRO A 2 -21.73 -40.23 -18.84
N GLU A 3 -22.93 -39.72 -18.56
CA GLU A 3 -23.24 -38.29 -18.50
C GLU A 3 -22.44 -37.62 -17.35
N GLY A 4 -21.79 -36.49 -17.64
CA GLY A 4 -21.03 -35.71 -16.63
C GLY A 4 -19.58 -35.37 -16.99
N TRP A 5 -19.07 -35.80 -18.15
CA TRP A 5 -17.76 -35.36 -18.65
C TRP A 5 -17.91 -34.03 -19.41
N GLU A 6 -17.92 -32.92 -18.67
CA GLU A 6 -17.77 -31.59 -19.27
C GLU A 6 -16.42 -31.49 -19.98
N MET A 7 -16.45 -31.15 -21.26
CA MET A 7 -15.24 -30.94 -22.06
C MET A 7 -14.41 -29.81 -21.44
N TYR A 8 -13.12 -30.07 -21.22
CA TYR A 8 -12.17 -29.09 -20.73
C TYR A 8 -12.26 -27.76 -21.51
N PRO A 9 -12.17 -26.60 -20.83
CA PRO A 9 -12.15 -25.30 -21.51
C PRO A 9 -10.99 -25.23 -22.50
N LYS A 10 -11.23 -24.61 -23.66
CA LYS A 10 -10.30 -24.52 -24.82
C LYS A 10 -8.95 -23.83 -24.53
N SER A 11 -8.70 -23.39 -23.30
CA SER A 11 -7.47 -22.72 -22.86
C SER A 11 -6.35 -23.70 -22.46
N VAL A 12 -6.58 -25.02 -22.51
CA VAL A 12 -5.54 -26.03 -22.24
C VAL A 12 -4.72 -26.26 -23.50
N THR A 13 -3.63 -25.51 -23.66
CA THR A 13 -2.57 -25.84 -24.62
C THR A 13 -1.47 -26.61 -23.90
N GLY A 14 -1.58 -27.94 -23.91
CA GLY A 14 -0.55 -28.85 -23.45
C GLY A 14 -0.74 -30.21 -24.12
N ASP A 15 0.35 -30.84 -24.53
CA ASP A 15 0.29 -32.15 -25.18
C ASP A 15 -0.27 -33.20 -24.21
N ALA A 16 -1.32 -33.90 -24.65
CA ALA A 16 -1.90 -35.01 -23.91
C ALA A 16 -0.84 -36.12 -23.77
N ARG A 17 -0.27 -36.28 -22.58
CA ARG A 17 0.61 -37.40 -22.25
C ARG A 17 -0.18 -38.47 -21.52
N GLU A 18 -0.05 -39.70 -22.00
CA GLU A 18 -0.59 -40.90 -21.37
C GLU A 18 0.06 -41.06 -19.99
N VAL A 19 -0.73 -40.92 -18.92
CA VAL A 19 -0.24 -41.03 -17.55
C VAL A 19 -0.13 -42.50 -17.19
N VAL A 20 1.05 -43.07 -17.36
CA VAL A 20 1.45 -44.32 -16.71
C VAL A 20 1.48 -44.06 -15.21
N LYS A 21 0.65 -44.77 -14.44
CA LYS A 21 0.64 -44.71 -12.97
C LYS A 21 1.96 -45.28 -12.43
N SER A 22 2.92 -44.41 -12.13
CA SER A 22 4.02 -44.71 -11.21
C SER A 22 3.61 -44.23 -9.81
N GLU A 23 3.57 -45.15 -8.84
CA GLU A 23 3.03 -44.95 -7.49
C GLU A 23 3.98 -44.24 -6.50
N ASP A 24 5.02 -43.52 -6.95
CA ASP A 24 6.07 -42.96 -6.08
C ASP A 24 6.22 -41.43 -6.14
N VAL A 25 5.12 -40.67 -6.20
CA VAL A 25 5.18 -39.21 -6.03
C VAL A 25 4.25 -38.79 -4.91
N ALA A 26 4.82 -38.41 -3.78
CA ALA A 26 4.09 -37.82 -2.66
C ALA A 26 3.22 -36.66 -3.18
N PRO A 27 1.92 -36.60 -2.81
CA PRO A 27 1.06 -35.50 -3.21
C PRO A 27 1.66 -34.21 -2.67
N TYR A 28 2.12 -33.33 -3.55
CA TYR A 28 2.61 -32.02 -3.16
C TYR A 28 1.41 -31.23 -2.62
N HIS A 29 1.46 -30.84 -1.34
CA HIS A 29 0.47 -29.99 -0.74
C HIS A 29 0.75 -28.55 -1.16
N VAL A 30 -0.07 -27.99 -2.05
CA VAL A 30 -0.04 -26.55 -2.36
C VAL A 30 -0.97 -25.86 -1.38
N GLU A 31 -0.42 -25.26 -0.34
CA GLU A 31 -1.16 -24.30 0.49
C GLU A 31 -1.36 -23.03 -0.33
N ILE A 32 -2.51 -22.93 -1.00
CA ILE A 32 -2.91 -21.71 -1.69
C ILE A 32 -3.38 -20.73 -0.61
N ASP A 33 -2.61 -19.68 -0.37
CA ASP A 33 -3.00 -18.58 0.51
C ASP A 33 -4.07 -17.72 -0.19
N VAL A 34 -5.33 -18.14 -0.01
CA VAL A 34 -6.51 -17.47 -0.57
C VAL A 34 -6.65 -16.04 -0.05
N GLU A 35 -6.16 -15.73 1.16
CA GLU A 35 -6.24 -14.39 1.74
C GLU A 35 -5.24 -13.45 1.06
N ALA A 36 -4.01 -13.91 0.81
CA ALA A 36 -3.02 -13.13 0.08
C ALA A 36 -3.48 -12.80 -1.35
N ILE A 37 -4.12 -13.74 -2.04
CA ILE A 37 -4.67 -13.51 -3.39
C ILE A 37 -5.76 -12.44 -3.35
N LYS A 38 -6.70 -12.52 -2.40
CA LYS A 38 -7.77 -11.52 -2.27
C LYS A 38 -7.25 -10.13 -1.93
N GLU A 39 -6.21 -10.02 -1.10
CA GLU A 39 -5.62 -8.72 -0.79
C GLU A 39 -4.88 -8.13 -1.99
N GLN A 40 -4.23 -8.97 -2.80
CA GLN A 40 -3.61 -8.54 -4.05
C GLN A 40 -4.65 -8.00 -5.04
N GLU A 41 -5.78 -8.69 -5.22
CA GLU A 41 -6.89 -8.22 -6.05
C GLU A 41 -7.46 -6.89 -5.54
N ARG A 42 -7.58 -6.73 -4.21
CA ARG A 42 -8.02 -5.47 -3.59
C ARG A 42 -7.06 -4.32 -3.91
N ILE A 43 -5.74 -4.56 -3.83
CA ILE A 43 -4.71 -3.58 -4.15
C ILE A 43 -4.81 -3.17 -5.62
N GLU A 44 -4.91 -4.13 -6.53
CA GLU A 44 -5.01 -3.87 -7.97
C GLU A 44 -6.26 -3.06 -8.30
N MET A 45 -7.41 -3.44 -7.74
CA MET A 45 -8.65 -2.68 -7.89
C MET A 45 -8.51 -1.26 -7.35
N TRP A 46 -7.87 -1.08 -6.19
CA TRP A 46 -7.62 0.24 -5.61
C TRP A 46 -6.82 1.12 -6.58
N HIS A 47 -5.74 0.58 -7.18
CA HIS A 47 -4.95 1.31 -8.17
C HIS A 47 -5.74 1.65 -9.44
N GLN A 48 -6.62 0.76 -9.90
CA GLN A 48 -7.49 1.05 -11.05
C GLN A 48 -8.47 2.19 -10.78
N VAL A 49 -9.05 2.27 -9.57
CA VAL A 49 -9.97 3.34 -9.19
C VAL A 49 -9.20 4.65 -8.99
N ALA A 50 -8.09 4.61 -8.23
CA ALA A 50 -7.22 5.75 -8.01
C ALA A 50 -6.67 6.34 -9.33
N GLY A 51 -6.30 5.49 -10.29
CA GLY A 51 -5.82 5.91 -11.62
C GLY A 51 -6.86 6.62 -12.47
N ARG A 52 -8.15 6.46 -12.17
CA ARG A 52 -9.26 7.21 -12.78
C ARG A 52 -9.58 8.51 -12.02
N TRP A 53 -8.74 8.91 -11.07
CA TRP A 53 -8.94 10.08 -10.21
C TRP A 53 -10.22 10.05 -9.37
N LEU A 54 -10.73 8.85 -9.08
CA LEU A 54 -11.91 8.66 -8.24
C LEU A 54 -11.48 8.48 -6.78
N TRP A 55 -11.83 9.44 -5.94
CA TRP A 55 -11.50 9.49 -4.52
C TRP A 55 -12.76 9.72 -3.69
N GLU A 56 -12.83 9.14 -2.49
CA GLU A 56 -13.93 9.43 -1.54
C GLU A 56 -13.84 10.86 -1.02
N GLY A 57 -12.61 11.32 -0.80
CA GLY A 57 -12.36 12.68 -0.35
C GLY A 57 -10.88 12.91 -0.09
N ASP A 58 -10.62 14.05 0.54
CA ASP A 58 -9.30 14.46 0.95
C ASP A 58 -9.26 14.71 2.46
N PHE A 59 -8.08 14.48 3.04
CA PHE A 59 -7.80 14.75 4.43
C PHE A 59 -6.72 15.82 4.51
N GLU A 60 -7.09 17.01 5.00
CA GLU A 60 -6.17 18.14 5.20
C GLU A 60 -5.31 17.92 6.44
N ILE A 61 -3.99 18.02 6.25
CA ILE A 61 -2.99 17.78 7.29
C ILE A 61 -2.54 19.13 7.84
N SER A 62 -2.73 19.34 9.14
CA SER A 62 -2.17 20.51 9.83
C SER A 62 -0.86 20.19 10.54
N ARG A 63 0.00 21.19 10.73
CA ARG A 63 1.24 21.03 11.51
C ARG A 63 0.96 20.58 12.95
N ARG A 64 -0.16 21.01 13.53
CA ARG A 64 -0.60 20.59 14.87
C ARG A 64 -0.93 19.10 14.92
N MET A 65 -1.60 18.57 13.90
CA MET A 65 -1.89 17.12 13.81
C MET A 65 -0.61 16.31 13.75
N VAL A 66 0.37 16.71 12.92
CA VAL A 66 1.68 16.05 12.86
C VAL A 66 2.36 16.06 14.23
N ARG A 67 2.45 17.24 14.86
CA ARG A 67 3.04 17.37 16.20
C ARG A 67 2.37 16.45 17.23
N ASN A 68 1.05 16.43 17.28
CA ASN A 68 0.30 15.61 18.23
C ASN A 68 0.54 14.12 18.00
N ALA A 69 0.51 13.68 16.75
CA ALA A 69 0.66 12.28 16.41
C ALA A 69 2.12 11.77 16.60
N VAL A 70 3.11 12.62 16.33
CA VAL A 70 4.54 12.37 16.66
C VAL A 70 4.74 12.28 18.17
N ALA A 71 4.15 13.21 18.93
CA ALA A 71 4.23 13.22 20.39
C ALA A 71 3.57 11.99 21.03
N HIS A 72 2.44 11.54 20.48
CA HIS A 72 1.76 10.31 20.92
C HIS A 72 2.69 9.08 20.82
N ARG A 73 3.54 9.02 19.79
CA ARG A 73 4.54 7.97 19.59
C ARG A 73 5.88 8.24 20.27
N ARG A 74 6.04 9.40 20.95
CA ARG A 74 7.28 9.86 21.60
C ARG A 74 8.48 9.94 20.63
N TYR A 75 8.23 10.29 19.38
CA TYR A 75 9.28 10.53 18.40
C TYR A 75 9.93 11.92 18.58
N SER A 76 11.12 12.11 18.01
CA SER A 76 11.89 13.33 18.17
C SER A 76 11.32 14.51 17.38
N LYS A 77 11.75 15.73 17.73
CA LYS A 77 11.37 16.94 17.01
C LYS A 77 11.98 17.00 15.60
N GLU A 78 13.17 16.44 15.38
CA GLU A 78 13.73 16.35 14.02
C GLU A 78 12.84 15.48 13.13
N PHE A 79 12.30 14.40 13.67
CA PHE A 79 11.36 13.56 12.95
C PHE A 79 10.03 14.26 12.67
N GLU A 80 9.51 15.08 13.59
CA GLU A 80 8.34 15.95 13.32
C GLU A 80 8.57 16.82 12.09
N GLN A 81 9.76 17.44 12.00
CA GLN A 81 10.12 18.30 10.89
C GLN A 81 10.19 17.53 9.58
N LEU A 82 10.83 16.36 9.57
CA LEU A 82 10.88 15.48 8.41
C LEU A 82 9.47 15.13 7.91
N VAL A 83 8.59 14.64 8.79
CA VAL A 83 7.21 14.27 8.42
C VAL A 83 6.49 15.46 7.77
N TRP A 84 6.62 16.65 8.35
CA TRP A 84 5.99 17.84 7.79
C TRP A 84 6.52 18.20 6.40
N GLU A 85 7.83 18.15 6.20
CA GLU A 85 8.44 18.41 4.89
C GLU A 85 7.96 17.42 3.83
N ARG A 86 7.82 16.13 4.19
CA ARG A 86 7.22 15.11 3.30
C ARG A 86 5.77 15.44 2.95
N CYS A 87 4.95 15.82 3.94
CA CYS A 87 3.56 16.22 3.69
C CYS A 87 3.45 17.42 2.74
N LEU A 88 4.32 18.42 2.89
CA LEU A 88 4.39 19.57 1.99
C LEU A 88 4.78 19.15 0.57
N LYS A 89 5.83 18.32 0.43
CA LYS A 89 6.32 17.82 -0.87
C LYS A 89 5.23 17.02 -1.59
N ASN A 90 4.56 16.09 -0.89
CA ASN A 90 3.48 15.27 -1.44
C ASN A 90 2.31 16.12 -2.00
N SER A 91 2.08 17.28 -1.41
CA SER A 91 0.92 18.12 -1.73
C SER A 91 1.22 19.29 -2.66
N ALA A 92 2.48 19.48 -3.06
CA ALA A 92 2.86 20.56 -3.96
C ALA A 92 2.11 20.41 -5.30
N PRO A 93 1.49 21.48 -5.85
CA PRO A 93 1.59 22.91 -5.49
C PRO A 93 0.44 23.46 -4.61
N ARG A 94 -0.33 22.61 -3.91
CA ARG A 94 -1.51 23.07 -3.13
C ARG A 94 -1.12 23.95 -1.94
N LYS A 95 -2.02 24.86 -1.55
CA LYS A 95 -1.83 25.79 -0.41
C LYS A 95 -1.70 25.08 0.95
N LYS A 96 -2.35 23.92 1.10
CA LYS A 96 -2.43 23.17 2.37
C LYS A 96 -2.15 21.70 2.09
N PRO A 97 -1.28 21.05 2.88
CA PRO A 97 -0.95 19.66 2.65
C PRO A 97 -2.16 18.78 2.93
N ARG A 98 -2.37 17.78 2.07
CA ARG A 98 -3.51 16.86 2.16
C ARG A 98 -3.19 15.52 1.48
N VAL A 99 -3.92 14.49 1.87
CA VAL A 99 -3.90 13.19 1.20
C VAL A 99 -5.27 12.88 0.63
N LEU A 100 -5.31 12.24 -0.53
CA LEU A 100 -6.54 11.70 -1.10
C LEU A 100 -6.72 10.29 -0.57
N TYR A 101 -7.94 9.93 -0.20
CA TYR A 101 -8.22 8.61 0.35
C TYR A 101 -9.41 7.94 -0.34
N LEU A 102 -9.39 6.61 -0.26
CA LEU A 102 -10.39 5.73 -0.86
C LEU A 102 -10.44 4.45 -0.04
N VAL A 103 -11.64 4.09 0.43
CA VAL A 103 -11.94 2.90 1.22
C VAL A 103 -11.09 2.80 2.49
N ASP A 104 -9.99 2.05 2.43
CA ASP A 104 -9.15 1.66 3.57
C ASP A 104 -7.72 2.17 3.44
N ALA A 105 -7.44 3.05 2.47
CA ALA A 105 -6.10 3.56 2.20
C ALA A 105 -6.12 4.99 1.66
N PHE A 106 -4.96 5.63 1.73
CA PHE A 106 -4.71 6.93 1.14
C PHE A 106 -3.48 6.91 0.24
N LEU A 107 -3.42 7.87 -0.69
CA LEU A 107 -2.27 8.07 -1.57
C LEU A 107 -1.26 9.00 -0.90
N PHE A 108 -0.01 8.54 -0.78
CA PHE A 108 1.11 9.34 -0.29
C PHE A 108 2.38 8.99 -1.05
N GLU A 109 3.03 9.98 -1.66
CA GLU A 109 4.25 9.82 -2.45
C GLU A 109 4.14 8.71 -3.51
N GLU A 110 3.01 8.70 -4.22
CA GLU A 110 2.67 7.71 -5.25
C GLU A 110 2.45 6.28 -4.74
N GLU A 111 2.49 6.08 -3.42
CA GLU A 111 2.29 4.79 -2.76
C GLU A 111 0.90 4.72 -2.10
N ARG A 112 0.26 3.55 -2.20
CA ARG A 112 -0.95 3.23 -1.42
C ARG A 112 -0.53 2.98 0.02
N VAL A 113 -1.06 3.76 0.95
CA VAL A 113 -0.83 3.59 2.38
C VAL A 113 -2.11 3.17 3.09
N PRO A 114 -2.20 1.93 3.60
CA PRO A 114 -3.35 1.46 4.36
C PRO A 114 -3.56 2.26 5.65
N PHE A 115 -4.81 2.42 6.06
CA PHE A 115 -5.18 3.01 7.33
C PHE A 115 -4.65 2.19 8.51
N HIS A 116 -4.32 2.88 9.61
CA HIS A 116 -3.87 2.20 10.82
C HIS A 116 -5.06 1.56 11.56
N LYS A 117 -5.14 0.23 11.58
CA LYS A 117 -6.29 -0.53 12.12
C LYS A 117 -6.52 -0.38 13.64
N GLY A 118 -5.54 0.13 14.39
CA GLY A 118 -5.62 0.29 15.85
C GLY A 118 -6.30 1.57 16.37
N PHE A 119 -6.93 2.37 15.50
CA PHE A 119 -7.65 3.59 15.90
C PHE A 119 -9.07 3.55 15.35
N ASP A 120 -10.03 4.12 16.08
CA ASP A 120 -11.44 4.12 15.67
C ASP A 120 -11.80 5.33 14.80
N ILE A 121 -11.05 6.42 14.94
CA ILE A 121 -11.29 7.69 14.26
C ILE A 121 -10.45 7.74 12.98
N LYS A 122 -11.08 7.99 11.83
CA LYS A 122 -10.44 8.00 10.51
C LYS A 122 -9.22 8.91 10.46
N GLU A 123 -9.32 10.10 11.04
CA GLU A 123 -8.24 11.08 11.10
C GLU A 123 -7.01 10.52 11.82
N ASP A 124 -7.21 9.81 12.94
CA ASP A 124 -6.12 9.17 13.68
C ASP A 124 -5.58 7.97 12.91
N GLN A 125 -6.43 7.17 12.28
CA GLN A 125 -6.02 6.07 11.43
C GLN A 125 -5.07 6.53 10.30
N ILE A 126 -5.41 7.62 9.62
CA ILE A 126 -4.61 8.22 8.54
C ILE A 126 -3.32 8.82 9.10
N MET A 127 -3.40 9.67 10.13
CA MET A 127 -2.23 10.35 10.69
C MET A 127 -1.18 9.38 11.23
N GLN A 128 -1.63 8.32 11.91
CA GLN A 128 -0.73 7.32 12.50
C GLN A 128 -0.11 6.43 11.43
N ALA A 129 -0.87 6.05 10.40
CA ALA A 129 -0.34 5.34 9.25
C ALA A 129 0.69 6.16 8.48
N LEU A 130 0.42 7.46 8.25
CA LEU A 130 1.32 8.37 7.54
C LEU A 130 2.67 8.51 8.26
N ILE A 131 2.64 8.70 9.58
CA ILE A 131 3.85 8.83 10.39
C ILE A 131 4.68 7.54 10.34
N GLU A 132 4.03 6.38 10.49
CA GLU A 132 4.73 5.10 10.41
C GLU A 132 5.31 4.86 9.02
N HIS A 133 4.59 5.22 7.96
CA HIS A 133 5.06 5.14 6.58
C HIS A 133 6.33 5.99 6.37
N VAL A 134 6.32 7.26 6.80
CA VAL A 134 7.52 8.12 6.74
C VAL A 134 8.66 7.53 7.58
N ARG A 135 8.38 6.97 8.76
CA ARG A 135 9.41 6.33 9.59
C ARG A 135 10.06 5.14 8.89
N MET A 136 9.28 4.26 8.27
CA MET A 136 9.80 3.10 7.56
C MET A 136 10.64 3.50 6.34
N ASN A 137 10.18 4.51 5.59
CA ASN A 137 10.92 5.05 4.45
C ASN A 137 12.20 5.80 4.87
N ALA A 138 12.20 6.45 6.03
CA ALA A 138 13.42 7.04 6.59
C ALA A 138 14.44 5.94 6.96
N LYS A 139 13.98 4.83 7.55
CA LYS A 139 14.82 3.68 7.91
C LYS A 139 15.38 2.94 6.70
N SER A 140 14.62 2.84 5.61
CA SER A 140 15.08 2.24 4.35
C SER A 140 16.07 3.13 3.59
N GLY A 141 16.28 4.38 4.04
CA GLY A 141 17.18 5.34 3.39
C GLY A 141 16.55 6.08 2.20
N LYS A 142 15.25 5.93 1.95
CA LYS A 142 14.53 6.61 0.85
C LYS A 142 14.71 8.14 0.89
N TYR A 143 14.80 8.71 2.09
CA TYR A 143 14.90 10.17 2.28
C TYR A 143 16.33 10.70 2.43
N THR A 144 17.31 9.82 2.72
CA THR A 144 18.71 10.23 2.81
C THR A 144 19.32 10.53 1.45
N SER A 145 18.88 9.85 0.39
CA SER A 145 19.33 10.10 -1.00
C SER A 145 18.82 11.42 -1.56
N GLU A 146 17.62 11.85 -1.18
CA GLU A 146 17.04 13.11 -1.65
C GLU A 146 17.65 14.34 -0.96
N SER A 147 18.08 14.18 0.29
CA SER A 147 18.70 15.24 1.10
C SER A 147 20.10 15.62 0.61
N SER A 148 20.84 14.67 0.02
CA SER A 148 22.16 14.88 -0.57
C SER A 148 22.09 15.48 -1.98
N VAL A 149 21.01 15.25 -2.74
CA VAL A 149 20.79 15.87 -4.06
C VAL A 149 20.45 17.36 -3.94
N ASN A 150 19.76 17.76 -2.86
CA ASN A 150 19.38 19.17 -2.65
C ASN A 150 20.48 20.04 -2.00
N LYS A 151 21.66 19.50 -1.70
CA LYS A 151 22.82 20.27 -1.21
C LYS A 151 23.68 20.90 -2.32
N PHE A 152 23.40 20.61 -3.60
CA PHE A 152 24.21 21.07 -4.74
C PHE A 152 23.48 21.99 -5.74
N LYS A 153 22.36 22.60 -5.35
CA LYS A 153 21.79 23.72 -6.11
C LYS A 153 21.89 25.00 -5.28
N ILE A 154 23.05 25.66 -5.41
CA ILE A 154 23.22 27.10 -5.17
C ILE A 154 23.09 27.77 -6.53
#